data_AF-A0A6I5ID29-F1
#
_entry.id   AF-A0A6I5ID29-F1
#
_cell.length_a   1.000
_cell.length_b   1.000
_cell.length_c   1.000
_cell.angle_alpha   90.00
_cell.angle_beta   90.00
_cell.angle_gamma   90.00
#
_symmetry.space_group_name_H-M   'P 1'
#
loop_
_entity.id
_entity.type
_entity.pdbx_description
1 polymer ?
#
loop_
_entity_poly.entity_id
_entity_poly.type
_entity_poly.pdbx_seq_one_letter_code
_entity_poly.pdbx_strand_id
1 'polypeptide(L)'
;MLNIPYLDKMGHFVMYMFFSAILLLDSCRWQTSRNLRYIILLIPLFFGALMEILQMTTTTRKAECMDMAANIGGIVAGILLAHIALKILERFRSSQTDHS
;
A
#
# COMPACT_ATOMS: atom_id res chain seq x y z
N MET A 1 -14.72 -7.69 25.58
CA MET A 1 -14.37 -7.10 24.28
C MET A 1 -13.62 -8.15 23.47
N LEU A 2 -13.98 -8.34 22.20
CA LEU A 2 -13.43 -9.39 21.34
C LEU A 2 -11.96 -9.04 20.99
N ASN A 3 -11.01 -9.50 21.79
CA ASN A 3 -9.58 -9.27 21.54
C ASN A 3 -9.11 -10.31 20.52
N ILE A 4 -9.36 -10.07 19.22
CA ILE A 4 -8.80 -10.93 18.17
C ILE A 4 -7.32 -10.62 18.08
N PRO A 5 -6.44 -11.55 18.49
CA PRO A 5 -5.00 -11.31 18.44
C PRO A 5 -4.60 -11.07 16.97
N TYR A 6 -3.68 -10.14 16.75
CA TYR A 6 -3.12 -9.79 15.42
C TYR A 6 -4.05 -9.08 14.43
N LEU A 7 -5.34 -8.84 14.76
CA LEU A 7 -6.25 -8.12 13.85
C LEU A 7 -5.75 -6.72 13.52
N ASP A 8 -5.13 -6.05 14.50
CA ASP A 8 -4.53 -4.73 14.32
C ASP A 8 -3.42 -4.74 13.25
N LYS A 9 -2.55 -5.75 13.32
CA LYS A 9 -1.42 -5.96 12.39
C LYS A 9 -1.91 -6.29 10.98
N MET A 10 -2.98 -7.08 10.88
CA MET A 10 -3.64 -7.32 9.59
C MET A 10 -4.25 -6.04 9.03
N GLY A 11 -4.83 -5.20 9.89
CA GLY A 11 -5.33 -3.87 9.52
C GLY A 11 -4.21 -3.00 8.94
N HIS A 12 -3.08 -2.90 9.64
CA HIS A 12 -1.87 -2.21 9.16
C HIS A 12 -1.42 -2.74 7.80
N PHE A 13 -1.27 -4.06 7.66
CA PHE A 13 -0.88 -4.66 6.39
C PHE A 13 -1.84 -4.30 5.24
N VAL A 14 -3.15 -4.51 5.42
CA VAL A 14 -4.16 -4.30 4.38
C VAL A 14 -4.28 -2.81 4.02
N MET A 15 -4.26 -1.91 5.01
CA MET A 15 -4.36 -0.47 4.77
C MET A 15 -3.18 0.05 3.96
N TYR A 16 -1.95 -0.31 4.33
CA TYR A 16 -0.76 0.13 3.61
C TYR A 16 -0.60 -0.55 2.24
N MET A 17 -1.13 -1.77 2.08
CA MET A 17 -1.26 -2.42 0.76
C MET A 17 -2.16 -1.63 -0.18
N PHE A 18 -3.39 -1.29 0.23
CA PHE A 18 -4.28 -0.52 -0.65
C PHE A 18 -3.78 0.92 -0.85
N PHE A 19 -3.25 1.56 0.18
CA PHE A 19 -2.73 2.92 0.07
C PHE A 19 -1.60 3.00 -0.97
N SER A 20 -0.60 2.13 -0.88
CA SER A 20 0.49 2.08 -1.86
C SER A 20 0.03 1.63 -3.25
N ALA A 21 -0.89 0.67 -3.36
CA ALA A 21 -1.43 0.21 -4.63
C ALA A 21 -2.16 1.32 -5.39
N ILE A 22 -3.07 2.03 -4.72
CA ILE A 22 -3.84 3.13 -5.32
C ILE A 22 -2.91 4.26 -5.78
N LEU A 23 -1.95 4.65 -4.92
CA LEU A 23 -0.98 5.69 -5.25
C LEU A 23 -0.12 5.31 -6.47
N LEU A 24 0.28 4.04 -6.56
CA LEU A 24 1.05 3.52 -7.69
C LEU A 24 0.22 3.43 -8.97
N LEU A 25 -1.07 3.09 -8.88
CA LEU A 25 -1.98 3.05 -10.02
C LEU A 25 -2.28 4.46 -10.56
N ASP A 26 -2.54 5.43 -9.69
CA ASP A 26 -2.86 6.80 -10.11
C ASP A 26 -1.64 7.50 -10.75
N SER A 27 -0.43 7.26 -10.22
CA SER A 27 0.81 7.76 -10.86
C SER A 27 1.06 7.20 -12.26
N CYS A 28 0.59 5.98 -12.56
CA CYS A 28 0.62 5.46 -13.94
C CYS A 28 -0.31 6.24 -14.85
N ARG A 29 -1.51 6.55 -14.35
CA ARG A 29 -2.55 7.25 -15.09
C ARG A 29 -2.12 8.67 -15.44
N TRP A 30 -1.37 9.33 -14.56
CA TRP A 30 -0.78 10.65 -14.80
C TRP A 30 0.53 10.65 -15.59
N GLN A 31 0.92 9.52 -16.19
CA GLN A 31 2.16 9.40 -16.99
C GLN A 31 3.40 9.93 -16.25
N THR A 32 3.42 9.77 -14.92
CA THR A 32 4.53 10.21 -14.09
C THR A 32 5.80 9.45 -14.49
N SER A 33 6.95 10.14 -14.46
CA SER A 33 8.22 9.52 -14.81
C SER A 33 8.48 8.28 -13.96
N ARG A 34 9.10 7.25 -14.56
CA ARG A 34 9.34 5.96 -13.89
C ARG A 34 10.06 6.09 -12.56
N ASN A 35 10.95 7.07 -12.42
CA ASN A 35 11.68 7.35 -11.18
C ASN A 35 10.75 7.95 -10.12
N LEU A 36 9.93 8.95 -10.50
CA LEU A 36 8.97 9.58 -9.58
C LEU A 36 7.91 8.57 -9.10
N ARG A 37 7.51 7.63 -9.97
CA ARG A 37 6.52 6.59 -9.67
C ARG A 37 6.88 5.70 -8.46
N TYR A 38 8.17 5.46 -8.20
CA TYR A 38 8.57 4.73 -6.99
C TYR A 38 8.90 5.67 -5.83
N ILE A 39 9.33 6.91 -6.11
CA ILE A 39 9.57 7.93 -5.07
C ILE A 39 8.29 8.26 -4.30
N ILE A 40 7.12 8.27 -4.94
CA ILE A 40 5.84 8.48 -4.23
C ILE A 40 5.57 7.43 -3.15
N LEU A 41 6.19 6.24 -3.22
CA LEU A 41 6.03 5.20 -2.20
C LEU A 41 6.77 5.53 -0.89
N LEU A 42 7.61 6.57 -0.90
CA LEU A 42 8.12 7.15 0.34
C LEU A 42 7.00 7.79 1.17
N ILE A 43 5.90 8.23 0.55
CA ILE A 43 4.75 8.82 1.25
C ILE A 43 4.14 7.81 2.23
N PRO A 44 3.66 6.62 1.81
CA PRO A 44 3.13 5.64 2.76
C PRO A 44 4.20 5.14 3.73
N LEU A 45 5.49 5.06 3.34
CA LEU A 45 6.55 4.64 4.25
C LEU A 45 6.73 5.64 5.42
N PHE A 46 6.91 6.92 5.11
CA PHE A 46 7.07 7.96 6.13
C PHE A 46 5.79 8.20 6.91
N PHE A 47 4.62 8.09 6.26
CA PHE A 47 3.35 8.16 6.96
C PHE A 47 3.21 7.03 7.99
N GLY A 48 3.62 5.81 7.65
CA GLY A 48 3.69 4.68 8.58
C GLY A 48 4.57 4.95 9.79
N ALA A 49 5.82 5.35 9.55
CA ALA A 49 6.76 5.67 10.62
C ALA A 49 6.26 6.84 11.50
N LEU A 50 5.67 7.87 10.89
CA LEU A 50 5.08 8.99 11.63
C LEU A 50 3.93 8.52 12.52
N MET A 51 3.04 7.69 12.01
CA MET A 51 1.91 7.17 12.80
C MET A 51 2.38 6.35 13.99
N GLU A 52 3.44 5.55 13.86
CA GLU A 52 4.03 4.81 14.98
C GLU A 52 4.65 5.73 16.04
N ILE A 53 5.37 6.78 15.62
CA ILE A 53 5.92 7.78 16.53
C ILE A 53 4.78 8.49 17.28
N LEU A 54 3.71 8.86 16.58
CA LEU A 54 2.53 9.47 17.22
C LEU A 54 1.86 8.48 18.19
N GLN A 55 1.85 7.19 17.87
CA GLN A 55 1.30 6.15 18.74
C GLN A 55 2.06 6.05 20.07
N MET A 56 3.36 6.34 20.08
CA MET A 56 4.15 6.43 21.33
C MET A 56 3.63 7.51 22.30
N THR A 57 2.91 8.52 21.80
CA THR A 57 2.34 9.59 22.63
C THR A 57 0.96 9.26 23.19
N THR A 58 0.37 8.13 22.77
CA THR A 58 -0.97 7.69 23.19
C THR A 58 -0.88 6.67 24.32
N THR A 59 -1.75 6.78 25.33
CA THR A 59 -1.75 5.87 26.50
C THR A 59 -2.40 4.51 26.24
N THR A 60 -3.25 4.42 25.22
CA THR A 60 -4.07 3.24 24.90
C THR A 60 -3.39 2.25 23.96
N ARG A 61 -2.36 2.67 23.21
CA ARG A 61 -1.63 1.81 22.27
C ARG A 61 -0.13 1.99 22.41
N LYS A 62 0.60 0.89 22.35
CA LYS A 62 2.06 0.91 22.30
C LYS A 62 2.50 0.86 20.85
N ALA A 63 3.55 1.60 20.51
CA ALA A 63 4.25 1.40 19.24
C ALA A 63 4.93 0.03 19.28
N GLU A 64 4.66 -0.81 18.29
CA GLU A 64 5.27 -2.13 18.15
C GLU A 64 6.04 -2.18 16.84
N CYS A 65 7.30 -2.64 16.86
CA CYS A 65 8.08 -2.84 15.62
C CYS A 65 7.38 -3.80 14.63
N MET A 66 6.45 -4.63 15.13
CA MET A 66 5.65 -5.53 14.31
C MET A 66 4.60 -4.79 13.46
N ASP A 67 4.12 -3.62 13.91
CA ASP A 67 3.23 -2.77 13.12
C ASP A 67 4.01 -2.13 11.97
N MET A 68 5.28 -1.73 12.20
CA MET A 68 6.15 -1.21 11.15
C MET A 68 6.42 -2.26 10.08
N ALA A 69 6.69 -3.49 10.52
CA ALA A 69 6.86 -4.63 9.62
C ALA A 69 5.59 -4.90 8.81
N ALA A 70 4.40 -4.80 9.43
CA ALA A 70 3.13 -4.94 8.74
C ALA A 70 2.89 -3.80 7.72
N ASN A 71 3.21 -2.55 8.06
CA ASN A 71 3.12 -1.40 7.16
C ASN A 71 4.03 -1.59 5.94
N ILE A 72 5.31 -1.94 6.16
CA ILE A 72 6.29 -2.18 5.08
C ILE A 72 5.86 -3.38 4.22
N GLY A 73 5.43 -4.48 4.84
CA GLY A 73 4.90 -5.64 4.14
C GLY A 73 3.68 -5.30 3.29
N GLY A 74 2.79 -4.45 3.81
CA GLY A 74 1.66 -3.90 3.09
C GLY A 74 2.11 -3.12 1.86
N ILE A 75 3.06 -2.19 2.00
CA ILE A 75 3.60 -1.41 0.88
C ILE A 75 4.15 -2.33 -0.22
N VAL A 76 4.94 -3.35 0.13
CA VAL A 76 5.49 -4.31 -0.84
C VAL A 76 4.36 -5.09 -1.54
N ALA A 77 3.38 -5.57 -0.78
CA ALA A 77 2.22 -6.26 -1.34
C ALA A 77 1.39 -5.35 -2.26
N GLY A 78 1.25 -4.07 -1.93
CA GLY A 78 0.53 -3.08 -2.73
C GLY A 78 1.21 -2.78 -4.07
N ILE A 79 2.55 -2.77 -4.09
CA ILE A 79 3.31 -2.70 -5.35
C ILE A 79 2.97 -3.90 -6.24
N LEU A 80 3.00 -5.12 -5.69
CA LEU A 80 2.66 -6.33 -6.44
C LEU A 80 1.22 -6.29 -6.96
N LEU A 81 0.27 -5.91 -6.09
CA LEU A 81 -1.14 -5.78 -6.41
C LEU A 81 -1.37 -4.81 -7.58
N ALA A 82 -0.73 -3.63 -7.55
CA ALA A 82 -0.84 -2.66 -8.62
C ALA A 82 -0.26 -3.17 -9.96
N HIS A 83 0.87 -3.88 -9.95
CA HIS A 83 1.42 -4.48 -11.17
C HIS A 83 0.49 -5.56 -11.74
N ILE A 84 -0.09 -6.40 -10.89
CA ILE A 84 -1.06 -7.42 -11.29
C ILE A 84 -2.30 -6.74 -11.89
N ALA A 85 -2.84 -5.71 -11.23
CA ALA A 85 -4.01 -4.97 -11.69
C ALA A 85 -3.78 -4.32 -13.07
N LEU A 86 -2.63 -3.67 -13.27
CA LEU A 86 -2.28 -3.08 -14.58
C LEU A 86 -2.15 -4.14 -15.67
N LYS A 87 -1.49 -5.26 -15.38
CA LYS A 87 -1.33 -6.36 -16.34
C LYS A 87 -2.66 -6.98 -16.73
N ILE A 88 -3.57 -7.14 -15.77
CA ILE A 88 -4.93 -7.61 -16.01
C ILE A 88 -5.69 -6.62 -16.91
N LEU A 89 -5.61 -5.33 -16.59
CA LEU A 89 -6.28 -4.27 -17.36
C LEU A 89 -5.76 -4.18 -18.81
N GLU A 90 -4.44 -4.29 -19.00
CA GLU A 90 -3.82 -4.33 -20.32
C GLU A 90 -4.31 -5.53 -21.14
N ARG A 91 -4.43 -6.70 -20.52
CA ARG A 91 -4.94 -7.92 -21.16
C ARG A 91 -6.40 -7.76 -21.61
N PHE A 92 -7.24 -7.12 -20.81
CA PHE A 92 -8.62 -6.83 -21.20
C PHE A 92 -8.69 -5.82 -22.35
N ARG A 93 -7.79 -4.82 -22.37
CA ARG A 93 -7.75 -3.83 -23.46
C ARG A 93 -7.31 -4.46 -24.78
N SER A 94 -6.34 -5.37 -24.78
CA SER A 94 -5.88 -6.05 -26.01
C SER A 94 -6.95 -6.96 -26.62
N SER A 95 -7.76 -7.63 -25.80
CA SER A 95 -8.84 -8.49 -26.30
C SER A 95 -9.99 -7.74 -26.98
N GLN A 96 -10.18 -6.45 -26.70
CA GLN A 96 -11.21 -5.61 -27.36
C GLN A 96 -10.77 -5.15 -28.76
N THR A 97 -9.48 -4.91 -28.97
CA THR A 97 -8.93 -4.43 -30.27
C THR A 97 -8.91 -5.49 -31.37
N ASP A 98 -8.93 -6.78 -31.04
CA ASP A 98 -8.90 -7.88 -32.03
C ASP A 98 -10.27 -8.17 -32.65
N HIS A 99 -11.34 -7.54 -32.15
CA HIS A 99 -12.73 -7.72 -32.60
C HIS A 99 -13.32 -6.48 -33.33
N SER A 100 -12.49 -5.48 -33.65
CA SER A 100 -12.87 -4.28 -34.42
C SER A 100 -12.25 -4.29 -35.81
#